data_AF-A0A954W0M1-F1
#
_entry.id   AF-A0A954W0M1-F1
#
_cell.length_a   1.000
_cell.length_b   1.000
_cell.length_c   1.000
_cell.angle_alpha   90.00
_cell.angle_beta   90.00
_cell.angle_gamma   90.00
#
_symmetry.space_group_name_H-M   'P 1'
#
loop_
_entity.id
_entity.type
_entity.pdbx_description
1 polymer ?
#
loop_
_entity_poly.entity_id
_entity_poly.type
_entity_poly.pdbx_seq_one_letter_code
_entity_poly.pdbx_strand_id
1 'polypeptide(L)'
;MRLNRFVFVIAICCLANSVNSTFAGRILGGTAEFTVNEQLVAAATPLTTLNAIFAGQQSYSQTLDAADAGNPFDAIVGTEKTFTLMVNGDSPAAIEGRPNNAATDLDFDPNDLLGSWTPGTDVGALLLGGEQVGLQGMTRWQGTFDGVLLFGDFAVRYSPTRTDAIRSGLVLVNNVDFANTTYADLANISSHVSDSSILISGDLLFAEGFASLTNDPSDVGVQFGTFELNLTTVPEPTSLAIVGFGCVAMLSLRRRSRSKA
;
A
#
# COMPACT_ATOMS: atom_id res chain seq x y z
N MET A 1 45.56 -38.04 18.04
CA MET A 1 44.40 -37.17 18.41
C MET A 1 44.19 -36.08 17.36
N ARG A 2 43.31 -36.30 16.38
CA ARG A 2 42.96 -35.31 15.32
C ARG A 2 41.45 -35.31 15.01
N LEU A 3 40.61 -35.62 16.00
CA LEU A 3 39.16 -35.79 15.81
C LEU A 3 38.33 -34.50 16.02
N ASN A 4 38.85 -33.52 16.78
CA ASN A 4 38.07 -32.33 17.16
C ASN A 4 37.90 -31.26 16.07
N ARG A 5 38.56 -31.38 14.91
CA ARG A 5 38.45 -30.37 13.83
C ARG A 5 37.32 -30.66 12.81
N PHE A 6 36.82 -31.89 12.73
CA PHE A 6 35.79 -32.27 11.77
C PHE A 6 34.37 -31.97 12.26
N VAL A 7 34.14 -32.03 13.58
CA VAL A 7 32.82 -31.80 14.18
C VAL A 7 32.35 -30.34 14.04
N PHE A 8 33.29 -29.38 14.02
CA PHE A 8 32.95 -27.95 13.92
C PHE A 8 32.54 -27.51 12.50
N VAL A 9 32.95 -28.24 11.45
CA VAL A 9 32.62 -27.90 10.06
C VAL A 9 31.23 -28.43 9.68
N ILE A 10 30.84 -29.59 10.21
CA ILE A 10 29.52 -30.19 9.95
C ILE A 10 28.40 -29.39 10.64
N ALA A 11 28.66 -28.83 11.84
CA ALA A 11 27.71 -27.97 12.53
C ALA A 11 27.35 -26.69 11.75
N ILE A 12 28.30 -26.13 10.98
CA ILE A 12 28.06 -24.93 10.17
C ILE A 12 27.26 -25.26 8.88
N CYS A 13 27.49 -26.43 8.28
CA CYS A 13 26.71 -26.84 7.10
C CYS A 13 25.27 -27.26 7.44
N CYS A 14 25.00 -27.76 8.65
CA CYS A 14 23.65 -28.15 9.06
C CYS A 14 22.75 -26.97 9.47
N LEU A 15 23.31 -25.81 9.82
CA LEU A 15 22.51 -24.60 10.07
C LEU A 15 22.01 -23.91 8.78
N ALA A 16 22.51 -24.28 7.61
CA ALA A 16 22.12 -23.65 6.34
C ALA A 16 20.84 -24.23 5.71
N ASN A 17 20.30 -25.34 6.23
CA ASN A 17 19.21 -26.09 5.58
C ASN A 17 17.81 -25.93 6.23
N SER A 18 17.59 -24.96 7.12
CA SER A 18 16.28 -24.82 7.79
C SER A 18 15.81 -23.38 8.04
N VAL A 19 16.29 -22.43 7.25
CA VAL A 19 15.59 -21.14 7.18
C VAL A 19 14.47 -21.30 6.15
N ASN A 20 13.24 -21.45 6.64
CA ASN A 20 12.09 -20.94 5.89
C ASN A 20 12.45 -19.49 5.58
N SER A 21 12.78 -19.18 4.33
CA SER A 21 13.18 -17.84 3.95
C SER A 21 11.94 -16.96 4.09
N THR A 22 11.83 -16.25 5.20
CA THR A 22 11.04 -15.03 5.25
C THR A 22 11.61 -14.10 4.18
N PHE A 23 10.84 -13.91 3.12
CA PHE A 23 11.18 -12.99 2.03
C PHE A 23 10.81 -11.58 2.48
N ALA A 24 11.64 -10.96 3.31
CA ALA A 24 11.57 -9.52 3.45
C ALA A 24 11.91 -8.93 2.07
N GLY A 25 11.06 -8.04 1.57
CA GLY A 25 11.25 -7.40 0.29
C GLY A 25 10.77 -5.96 0.36
N ARG A 26 11.42 -5.08 -0.40
CA ARG A 26 11.09 -3.65 -0.42
C ARG A 26 10.22 -3.33 -1.63
N ILE A 27 9.21 -2.49 -1.47
CA ILE A 27 8.36 -2.03 -2.59
C ILE A 27 9.09 -0.97 -3.38
N LEU A 28 9.30 -1.20 -4.67
CA LEU A 28 9.92 -0.20 -5.56
C LEU A 28 8.90 0.64 -6.34
N GLY A 29 7.66 0.17 -6.43
CA GLY A 29 6.63 0.76 -7.26
C GLY A 29 5.54 -0.25 -7.58
N GLY A 30 4.77 0.04 -8.63
CA GLY A 30 3.58 -0.71 -8.98
C GLY A 30 2.44 0.16 -9.48
N THR A 31 1.26 -0.43 -9.58
CA THR A 31 0.02 0.21 -10.01
C THR A 31 -1.14 -0.22 -9.12
N ALA A 32 -2.11 0.67 -8.94
CA ALA A 32 -3.39 0.38 -8.31
C ALA A 32 -4.51 0.70 -9.29
N GLU A 33 -5.32 -0.27 -9.66
CA GLU A 33 -6.53 -0.10 -10.44
C GLU A 33 -7.75 -0.05 -9.53
N PHE A 34 -8.64 0.89 -9.82
CA PHE A 34 -9.90 1.09 -9.11
C PHE A 34 -11.02 1.03 -10.13
N THR A 35 -12.05 0.25 -9.86
CA THR A 35 -13.31 0.33 -10.61
C THR A 35 -14.40 0.80 -9.66
N VAL A 36 -14.98 1.97 -9.96
CA VAL A 36 -15.99 2.61 -9.12
C VAL A 36 -17.33 2.62 -9.84
N ASN A 37 -18.39 2.23 -9.14
CA ASN A 37 -19.76 2.32 -9.61
C ASN A 37 -20.37 3.65 -9.16
N GLU A 38 -20.43 4.63 -10.07
CA GLU A 38 -20.94 5.97 -9.74
C GLU A 38 -22.41 5.96 -9.28
N GLN A 39 -23.22 4.99 -9.73
CA GLN A 39 -24.62 4.89 -9.30
C GLN A 39 -24.71 4.46 -7.84
N LEU A 40 -23.89 3.50 -7.40
CA LEU A 40 -23.82 3.11 -5.99
C LEU A 40 -23.28 4.24 -5.13
N VAL A 41 -22.28 4.98 -5.63
CA VAL A 41 -21.75 6.16 -4.94
C VAL A 41 -22.82 7.26 -4.81
N ALA A 42 -23.55 7.56 -5.87
CA ALA A 42 -24.61 8.57 -5.84
C ALA A 42 -25.85 8.16 -5.02
N ALA A 43 -26.06 6.85 -4.83
CA ALA A 43 -27.13 6.36 -3.98
C ALA A 43 -26.81 6.45 -2.49
N ALA A 44 -25.53 6.34 -2.12
CA ALA A 44 -25.07 6.35 -0.73
C ALA A 44 -24.50 7.70 -0.29
N THR A 45 -24.08 8.57 -1.22
CA THR A 45 -23.35 9.79 -0.87
C THR A 45 -23.87 11.02 -1.61
N PRO A 46 -23.54 12.24 -1.14
CA PRO A 46 -23.74 13.47 -1.91
C PRO A 46 -22.93 13.52 -3.20
N LEU A 47 -21.94 12.64 -3.43
CA LEU A 47 -21.15 12.63 -4.65
C LEU A 47 -21.96 12.02 -5.80
N THR A 48 -21.99 12.70 -6.95
CA THR A 48 -22.79 12.28 -8.10
C THR A 48 -21.95 11.86 -9.29
N THR A 49 -20.76 12.46 -9.45
CA THR A 49 -19.97 12.27 -10.67
C THR A 49 -18.48 12.39 -10.38
N LEU A 50 -17.71 11.39 -10.83
CA LEU A 50 -16.27 11.41 -10.94
C LEU A 50 -15.91 12.14 -12.24
N ASN A 51 -15.52 13.41 -12.12
CA ASN A 51 -15.32 14.29 -13.26
C ASN A 51 -13.96 14.07 -13.92
N ALA A 52 -12.95 13.79 -13.09
CA ALA A 52 -11.58 13.89 -13.53
C ALA A 52 -10.64 13.08 -12.64
N ILE A 53 -9.59 12.56 -13.27
CA ILE A 53 -8.52 11.82 -12.64
C ILE A 53 -7.21 12.48 -13.02
N PHE A 54 -6.46 12.85 -12.00
CA PHE A 54 -5.22 13.60 -12.11
C PHE A 54 -4.08 12.67 -11.71
N ALA A 55 -3.12 12.50 -12.61
CA ALA A 55 -1.97 11.67 -12.34
C ALA A 55 -1.08 12.30 -11.25
N GLY A 56 -0.04 11.56 -10.84
CA GLY A 56 0.96 12.00 -9.86
C GLY A 56 1.90 13.12 -10.29
N GLN A 57 1.52 14.01 -11.21
CA GLN A 57 2.39 15.11 -11.66
C GLN A 57 1.76 16.50 -11.52
N GLN A 58 0.44 16.59 -11.41
CA GLN A 58 -0.26 17.87 -11.26
C GLN A 58 -0.27 18.30 -9.80
N SER A 59 -0.05 19.58 -9.55
CA SER A 59 -0.24 20.19 -8.22
C SER A 59 -1.71 20.30 -7.86
N TYR A 60 -1.98 20.50 -6.57
CA TYR A 60 -3.32 20.68 -6.05
C TYR A 60 -4.06 21.84 -6.73
N SER A 61 -3.41 23.01 -6.86
CA SER A 61 -3.99 24.19 -7.52
C SER A 61 -4.29 23.93 -9.00
N GLN A 62 -3.38 23.27 -9.72
CA GLN A 62 -3.62 22.87 -11.11
C GLN A 62 -4.82 21.93 -11.26
N THR A 63 -5.07 21.06 -10.28
CA THR A 63 -6.23 20.15 -10.29
C THR A 63 -7.55 20.87 -10.01
N LEU A 64 -7.54 21.90 -9.17
CA LEU A 64 -8.70 22.77 -8.97
C LEU A 64 -8.98 23.64 -10.21
N ASP A 65 -7.95 24.27 -10.76
CA ASP A 65 -8.06 25.25 -11.85
C ASP A 65 -8.19 24.59 -13.24
N ALA A 66 -7.92 23.29 -13.36
CA ALA A 66 -8.06 22.57 -14.61
C ALA A 66 -9.52 22.63 -15.08
N ALA A 67 -9.74 23.43 -16.13
CA ALA A 67 -10.95 23.37 -16.93
C ALA A 67 -11.15 21.91 -17.37
N ASP A 68 -12.40 21.43 -17.37
CA ASP A 68 -12.76 20.07 -17.80
C ASP A 68 -12.28 19.71 -19.23
N ALA A 69 -11.79 20.70 -19.99
CA ALA A 69 -11.32 20.61 -21.36
C ALA A 69 -10.08 19.71 -21.50
N GLY A 70 -10.32 18.41 -21.70
CA GLY A 70 -9.31 17.43 -22.10
C GLY A 70 -9.17 16.22 -21.17
N ASN A 71 -10.05 16.05 -20.19
CA ASN A 71 -10.07 14.81 -19.41
C ASN A 71 -10.66 13.67 -20.26
N PRO A 72 -10.03 12.49 -20.39
CA PRO A 72 -10.58 11.35 -21.13
C PRO A 72 -11.92 10.81 -20.58
N PHE A 73 -12.45 11.40 -19.50
CA PHE A 73 -13.73 11.09 -18.90
C PHE A 73 -14.73 12.24 -19.09
N ASP A 74 -15.02 12.61 -20.35
CA ASP A 74 -16.24 13.37 -20.66
C ASP A 74 -17.44 12.58 -20.09
N ALA A 75 -18.09 13.18 -19.08
CA ALA A 75 -18.92 12.48 -18.11
C ALA A 75 -20.16 11.80 -18.72
N ILE A 76 -20.20 10.46 -18.66
CA ILE A 76 -21.45 9.69 -18.71
C ILE A 76 -21.76 9.22 -17.29
N VAL A 77 -22.73 9.87 -16.65
CA VAL A 77 -23.25 9.49 -15.33
C VAL A 77 -23.84 8.08 -15.38
N GLY A 78 -23.61 7.29 -14.33
CA GLY A 78 -24.25 5.98 -14.15
C GLY A 78 -23.51 4.82 -14.81
N THR A 79 -22.21 4.96 -15.04
CA THR A 79 -21.35 3.87 -15.54
C THR A 79 -20.27 3.51 -14.53
N GLU A 80 -19.77 2.28 -14.63
CA GLU A 80 -18.55 1.91 -13.93
C GLU A 80 -17.36 2.64 -14.54
N LYS A 81 -16.51 3.21 -13.70
CA LYS A 81 -15.30 3.90 -14.11
C LYS A 81 -14.09 3.20 -13.56
N THR A 82 -13.23 2.75 -14.47
CA THR A 82 -11.94 2.15 -14.13
C THR A 82 -10.83 3.16 -14.31
N PHE A 83 -9.93 3.24 -13.34
CA PHE A 83 -8.76 4.10 -13.40
C PHE A 83 -7.57 3.53 -12.66
N THR A 84 -6.38 3.93 -13.11
CA THR A 84 -5.12 3.43 -12.58
C THR A 84 -4.32 4.56 -11.95
N LEU A 85 -3.86 4.33 -10.73
CA LEU A 85 -2.90 5.16 -10.01
C LEU A 85 -1.55 4.44 -9.95
N MET A 86 -0.46 5.20 -9.90
CA MET A 86 0.86 4.61 -9.71
C MET A 86 1.16 4.49 -8.22
N VAL A 87 1.87 3.44 -7.83
CA VAL A 87 2.42 3.30 -6.48
C VAL A 87 3.62 4.25 -6.36
N ASN A 88 3.64 5.02 -5.28
CA ASN A 88 4.80 5.80 -4.89
C ASN A 88 5.88 4.85 -4.37
N GLY A 89 7.07 4.89 -4.97
CA GLY A 89 8.24 4.27 -4.40
C GLY A 89 8.71 4.99 -3.12
N ASP A 90 9.89 4.64 -2.64
CA ASP A 90 10.43 5.10 -1.36
C ASP A 90 10.71 6.61 -1.26
N SER A 91 10.82 7.28 -2.41
CA SER A 91 11.13 8.71 -2.47
C SER A 91 10.33 9.37 -3.60
N PRO A 92 9.03 9.63 -3.40
CA PRO A 92 8.23 10.36 -4.38
C PRO A 92 8.75 11.78 -4.56
N ALA A 93 8.50 12.33 -5.74
CA ALA A 93 8.79 13.73 -6.01
C ALA A 93 7.84 14.60 -5.17
N ALA A 94 8.38 15.66 -4.55
CA ALA A 94 7.55 16.65 -3.89
C ALA A 94 6.73 17.42 -4.95
N ILE A 95 5.42 17.44 -4.76
CA ILE A 95 4.48 18.16 -5.63
C ILE A 95 3.76 19.20 -4.79
N GLU A 96 3.63 20.41 -5.32
CA GLU A 96 3.01 21.53 -4.62
C GLU A 96 1.56 21.22 -4.18
N GLY A 97 1.26 21.51 -2.91
CA GLY A 97 -0.06 21.33 -2.33
C GLY A 97 -0.48 19.87 -2.12
N ARG A 98 0.44 18.92 -2.33
CA ARG A 98 0.18 17.49 -2.17
C ARG A 98 1.04 16.86 -1.08
N PRO A 99 0.50 15.93 -0.29
CA PRO A 99 1.28 15.18 0.68
C PRO A 99 2.27 14.25 -0.04
N ASN A 100 3.52 14.20 0.46
CA ASN A 100 4.57 13.35 -0.10
C ASN A 100 4.45 11.90 0.42
N ASN A 101 3.38 11.20 0.04
CA ASN A 101 3.05 9.87 0.56
C ASN A 101 3.91 8.78 -0.08
N ALA A 102 5.10 8.57 0.45
CA ALA A 102 5.95 7.45 0.10
C ALA A 102 5.38 6.12 0.60
N ALA A 103 5.73 5.01 -0.07
CA ALA A 103 5.70 3.71 0.58
C ALA A 103 6.69 3.73 1.77
N THR A 104 6.29 3.16 2.90
CA THR A 104 7.23 2.86 3.98
C THR A 104 8.00 1.58 3.65
N ASP A 105 9.10 1.33 4.37
CA ASP A 105 9.71 0.00 4.34
C ASP A 105 8.65 -0.99 4.84
N LEU A 106 8.20 -1.87 3.93
CA LEU A 106 7.10 -2.79 4.12
C LEU A 106 7.67 -4.19 4.07
N ASP A 107 7.91 -4.79 5.24
CA ASP A 107 8.29 -6.19 5.33
C ASP A 107 7.04 -7.04 5.17
N PHE A 108 7.07 -7.99 4.24
CA PHE A 108 5.95 -8.92 4.04
C PHE A 108 6.40 -10.37 4.23
N ASP A 109 5.65 -11.12 5.03
CA ASP A 109 5.73 -12.58 5.03
C ASP A 109 4.79 -13.11 3.93
N PRO A 110 5.29 -13.86 2.92
CA PRO A 110 4.42 -14.48 1.92
C PRO A 110 3.32 -15.39 2.50
N ASN A 111 3.49 -15.88 3.74
CA ASN A 111 2.51 -16.70 4.44
C ASN A 111 1.58 -15.89 5.35
N ASP A 112 1.91 -14.63 5.63
CA ASP A 112 1.14 -13.74 6.49
C ASP A 112 1.38 -12.27 6.12
N LEU A 113 0.84 -11.89 4.95
CA LEU A 113 1.02 -10.55 4.38
C LEU A 113 0.51 -9.46 5.33
N LEU A 114 -0.63 -9.67 5.99
CA LEU A 114 -1.23 -8.65 6.86
C LEU A 114 -0.65 -8.67 8.27
N GLY A 115 -0.31 -9.84 8.82
CA GLY A 115 0.30 -9.94 10.15
C GLY A 115 1.73 -9.43 10.23
N SER A 116 2.39 -9.22 9.08
CA SER A 116 3.71 -8.60 8.99
C SER A 116 3.69 -7.08 8.96
N TRP A 117 2.54 -6.45 8.63
CA TRP A 117 2.44 -5.00 8.57
C TRP A 117 2.35 -4.37 9.95
N THR A 118 3.13 -3.31 10.19
CA THR A 118 2.94 -2.49 11.38
C THR A 118 1.58 -1.79 11.30
N PRO A 119 0.64 -2.03 12.25
CA PRO A 119 -0.71 -1.50 12.16
C PRO A 119 -0.77 0.00 12.46
N GLY A 120 -1.71 0.69 11.82
CA GLY A 120 -2.13 2.03 12.19
C GLY A 120 -3.05 2.04 13.42
N THR A 121 -3.40 3.25 13.88
CA THR A 121 -4.35 3.48 14.98
C THR A 121 -5.55 4.27 14.47
N ASP A 122 -6.75 3.68 14.59
CA ASP A 122 -8.01 4.38 14.28
C ASP A 122 -8.33 5.47 15.32
N VAL A 123 -8.68 6.67 14.84
CA VAL A 123 -9.17 7.80 15.61
C VAL A 123 -10.40 8.37 14.91
N GLY A 124 -11.56 7.77 15.20
CA GLY A 124 -12.81 8.10 14.51
C GLY A 124 -12.71 7.77 13.02
N ALA A 125 -12.91 8.77 12.16
CA ALA A 125 -12.80 8.64 10.70
C ALA A 125 -11.35 8.58 10.18
N LEU A 126 -10.35 8.74 11.05
CA LEU A 126 -8.94 8.84 10.68
C LEU A 126 -8.17 7.56 11.02
N LEU A 127 -7.18 7.21 10.19
CA LEU A 127 -6.21 6.14 10.48
C LEU A 127 -4.80 6.73 10.55
N LEU A 128 -4.18 6.73 11.73
CA LEU A 128 -2.89 7.38 11.97
C LEU A 128 -1.75 6.37 12.09
N GLY A 129 -0.59 6.71 11.54
CA GLY A 129 0.61 5.87 11.61
C GLY A 129 0.47 4.55 10.86
N GLY A 130 1.29 3.57 11.25
CA GLY A 130 1.39 2.28 10.57
C GLY A 130 2.25 2.34 9.31
N GLU A 131 2.53 1.17 8.76
CA GLU A 131 3.13 1.04 7.44
C GLU A 131 2.09 1.32 6.36
N GLN A 132 2.58 1.77 5.20
CA GLN A 132 1.71 2.16 4.10
C GLN A 132 2.33 1.89 2.72
N VAL A 133 1.44 1.61 1.76
CA VAL A 133 1.72 1.75 0.33
C VAL A 133 1.12 3.05 -0.14
N GLY A 134 1.96 4.04 -0.45
CA GLY A 134 1.51 5.30 -1.03
C GLY A 134 1.12 5.14 -2.49
N LEU A 135 0.04 5.79 -2.91
CA LEU A 135 -0.44 5.87 -4.29
C LEU A 135 -0.46 7.34 -4.72
N GLN A 136 0.01 7.63 -5.92
CA GLN A 136 -0.06 8.98 -6.48
C GLN A 136 -1.26 9.16 -7.40
N GLY A 137 -1.97 10.24 -7.18
CA GLY A 137 -3.04 10.73 -8.06
C GLY A 137 -4.17 11.35 -7.25
N MET A 138 -5.04 12.09 -7.94
CA MET A 138 -6.24 12.67 -7.34
C MET A 138 -7.44 12.40 -8.22
N THR A 139 -8.60 12.32 -7.59
CA THR A 139 -9.90 12.21 -8.20
C THR A 139 -10.69 13.44 -7.81
N ARG A 140 -11.42 14.01 -8.78
CA ARG A 140 -12.29 15.17 -8.56
C ARG A 140 -13.73 14.76 -8.70
N TRP A 141 -14.50 15.04 -7.66
CA TRP A 141 -15.91 14.69 -7.57
C TRP A 141 -16.79 15.93 -7.51
N GLN A 142 -17.89 15.89 -8.25
CA GLN A 142 -19.04 16.77 -8.06
C GLN A 142 -20.12 16.05 -7.26
N GLY A 143 -21.05 16.82 -6.72
CA GLY A 143 -22.14 16.30 -5.93
C GLY A 143 -23.37 17.19 -5.88
N THR A 144 -24.25 16.92 -4.91
CA THR A 144 -25.44 17.73 -4.62
C THR A 144 -25.13 19.06 -3.91
N PHE A 145 -23.84 19.38 -3.77
CA PHE A 145 -23.31 20.59 -3.15
C PHE A 145 -22.63 21.50 -4.19
N ASP A 146 -22.46 22.76 -3.84
CA ASP A 146 -21.70 23.71 -4.66
C ASP A 146 -20.19 23.44 -4.56
N GLY A 147 -19.53 23.30 -5.71
CA GLY A 147 -18.07 23.13 -5.80
C GLY A 147 -17.63 21.71 -6.17
N VAL A 148 -16.41 21.36 -5.78
CA VAL A 148 -15.79 20.06 -6.04
C VAL A 148 -15.08 19.56 -4.79
N LEU A 149 -15.01 18.24 -4.63
CA LEU A 149 -14.17 17.58 -3.62
C LEU A 149 -13.04 16.84 -4.31
N LEU A 150 -11.84 16.92 -3.74
CA LEU A 150 -10.68 16.18 -4.19
C LEU A 150 -10.37 15.06 -3.20
N PHE A 151 -10.23 13.84 -3.73
CA PHE A 151 -9.68 12.71 -2.97
C PHE A 151 -8.46 12.20 -3.70
N GLY A 152 -7.42 11.86 -2.98
CA GLY A 152 -6.19 11.47 -3.62
C GLY A 152 -5.03 11.31 -2.67
N ASP A 153 -3.89 11.13 -3.31
CA ASP A 153 -2.62 10.71 -2.70
C ASP A 153 -2.88 9.62 -1.68
N PHE A 154 -3.60 8.60 -2.14
CA PHE A 154 -4.11 7.56 -1.28
C PHE A 154 -2.97 6.78 -0.63
N ALA A 155 -3.25 6.16 0.50
CA ALA A 155 -2.35 5.20 1.13
C ALA A 155 -3.13 3.94 1.49
N VAL A 156 -2.64 2.78 1.11
CA VAL A 156 -3.15 1.51 1.64
C VAL A 156 -2.43 1.26 2.96
N ARG A 157 -3.19 1.12 4.04
CA ARG A 157 -2.68 0.87 5.41
C ARG A 157 -3.42 -0.30 6.04
N TYR A 158 -2.82 -0.90 7.05
CA TYR A 158 -3.44 -1.96 7.83
C TYR A 158 -3.99 -1.42 9.16
N SER A 159 -5.23 -1.79 9.51
CA SER A 159 -5.85 -1.58 10.80
C SER A 159 -6.53 -2.86 11.29
N PRO A 160 -6.05 -3.49 12.38
CA PRO A 160 -6.61 -4.73 12.91
C PRO A 160 -8.00 -4.54 13.53
N THR A 161 -8.36 -3.32 13.94
CA THR A 161 -9.71 -3.00 14.46
C THR A 161 -10.79 -3.01 13.37
N ARG A 162 -10.38 -3.07 12.10
CA ARG A 162 -11.26 -3.10 10.93
C ARG A 162 -11.21 -4.46 10.23
N THR A 163 -10.77 -5.50 10.94
CA THR A 163 -10.85 -6.89 10.49
C THR A 163 -12.10 -7.55 11.07
N ASP A 164 -12.98 -8.03 10.20
CA ASP A 164 -14.16 -8.80 10.60
C ASP A 164 -14.52 -9.85 9.52
N ALA A 165 -15.77 -10.33 9.50
CA ALA A 165 -16.22 -11.34 8.55
C ALA A 165 -16.23 -10.86 7.09
N ILE A 166 -16.20 -9.54 6.86
CA ILE A 166 -16.27 -8.92 5.53
C ILE A 166 -14.98 -8.14 5.25
N ARG A 167 -14.54 -7.31 6.21
CA ARG A 167 -13.39 -6.42 6.05
C ARG A 167 -12.09 -7.12 6.38
N SER A 168 -11.07 -6.90 5.55
CA SER A 168 -9.74 -7.49 5.71
C SER A 168 -8.89 -6.80 6.79
N GLY A 169 -9.22 -5.56 7.16
CA GLY A 169 -8.36 -4.66 7.92
C GLY A 169 -7.44 -3.81 7.03
N LEU A 170 -7.34 -4.07 5.73
CA LEU A 170 -6.75 -3.10 4.81
C LEU A 170 -7.70 -1.93 4.58
N VAL A 171 -7.16 -0.72 4.58
CA VAL A 171 -7.89 0.52 4.45
C VAL A 171 -7.23 1.40 3.40
N LEU A 172 -8.01 1.92 2.48
CA LEU A 172 -7.61 3.00 1.60
C LEU A 172 -7.81 4.33 2.33
N VAL A 173 -6.73 5.05 2.54
CA VAL A 173 -6.69 6.31 3.29
C VAL A 173 -6.50 7.45 2.31
N ASN A 174 -7.39 8.44 2.35
CA ASN A 174 -7.27 9.69 1.60
C ASN A 174 -6.33 10.67 2.33
N ASN A 175 -5.56 11.44 1.55
CA ASN A 175 -4.67 12.44 2.11
C ASN A 175 -4.81 13.84 1.48
N VAL A 176 -5.74 14.02 0.52
CA VAL A 176 -6.04 15.31 -0.11
C VAL A 176 -7.38 15.83 0.42
N ASP A 177 -7.48 17.14 0.69
CA ASP A 177 -8.59 17.82 1.42
C ASP A 177 -8.79 17.36 2.88
N PHE A 178 -8.72 16.05 3.15
CA PHE A 178 -8.89 15.44 4.46
C PHE A 178 -7.75 14.44 4.73
N ALA A 179 -6.73 14.87 5.47
CA ALA A 179 -5.54 14.08 5.72
C ALA A 179 -5.82 12.87 6.63
N ASN A 180 -5.32 11.69 6.23
CA ASN A 180 -5.46 10.42 6.94
C ASN A 180 -6.90 9.93 7.10
N THR A 181 -7.84 10.44 6.31
CA THR A 181 -9.25 10.03 6.39
C THR A 181 -9.46 8.68 5.72
N THR A 182 -10.17 7.78 6.39
CA THR A 182 -10.49 6.45 5.88
C THR A 182 -11.49 6.54 4.73
N TYR A 183 -11.02 6.37 3.50
CA TYR A 183 -11.82 6.49 2.29
C TYR A 183 -12.55 5.19 1.97
N ALA A 184 -11.88 4.04 2.06
CA ALA A 184 -12.56 2.77 1.85
C ALA A 184 -11.97 1.67 2.72
N ASP A 185 -12.83 0.79 3.20
CA ASP A 185 -12.41 -0.50 3.72
C ASP A 185 -12.27 -1.48 2.55
N LEU A 186 -11.22 -2.28 2.58
CA LEU A 186 -10.98 -3.33 1.58
C LEU A 186 -11.54 -4.66 2.10
N ALA A 187 -12.45 -5.24 1.33
CA ALA A 187 -13.16 -6.47 1.68
C ALA A 187 -12.88 -7.60 0.67
N ASN A 188 -13.18 -8.83 1.08
CA ASN A 188 -13.04 -10.03 0.23
C ASN A 188 -11.68 -10.13 -0.46
N ILE A 189 -10.61 -9.81 0.27
CA ILE A 189 -9.27 -9.69 -0.30
C ILE A 189 -8.72 -11.05 -0.72
N SER A 190 -8.22 -11.10 -1.95
CA SER A 190 -7.36 -12.15 -2.47
C SER A 190 -5.96 -11.57 -2.66
N SER A 191 -4.93 -12.26 -2.16
CA SER A 191 -3.55 -11.84 -2.31
C SER A 191 -2.69 -12.95 -2.92
N HIS A 192 -1.80 -12.59 -3.83
CA HIS A 192 -0.80 -13.48 -4.40
C HIS A 192 0.59 -12.84 -4.27
N VAL A 193 1.47 -13.50 -3.52
CA VAL A 193 2.85 -13.08 -3.32
C VAL A 193 3.77 -13.97 -4.14
N SER A 194 4.66 -13.35 -4.91
CA SER A 194 5.77 -13.98 -5.63
C SER A 194 7.11 -13.37 -5.19
N ASP A 195 8.22 -13.91 -5.71
CA ASP A 195 9.57 -13.42 -5.39
C ASP A 195 9.82 -11.94 -5.74
N SER A 196 9.01 -11.35 -6.62
CA SER A 196 9.20 -9.98 -7.12
C SER A 196 7.92 -9.18 -7.28
N SER A 197 6.78 -9.74 -6.88
CA SER A 197 5.49 -9.05 -7.00
C SER A 197 4.50 -9.44 -5.91
N ILE A 198 3.66 -8.49 -5.53
CA ILE A 198 2.49 -8.74 -4.68
C ILE A 198 1.27 -8.24 -5.45
N LEU A 199 0.31 -9.12 -5.67
CA LEU A 199 -1.01 -8.76 -6.17
C LEU A 199 -1.99 -8.82 -5.01
N ILE A 200 -2.77 -7.76 -4.79
CA ILE A 200 -3.87 -7.71 -3.82
C ILE A 200 -5.11 -7.23 -4.56
N SER A 201 -6.20 -7.99 -4.53
CA SER A 201 -7.46 -7.60 -5.18
C SER A 201 -8.62 -7.78 -4.23
N GLY A 202 -9.65 -6.94 -4.31
CA GLY A 202 -10.85 -7.07 -3.51
C GLY A 202 -11.91 -6.02 -3.81
N ASP A 203 -12.85 -5.89 -2.88
CA ASP A 203 -13.97 -4.96 -2.96
C ASP A 203 -13.69 -3.67 -2.18
N LEU A 204 -14.21 -2.56 -2.69
CA LEU A 204 -14.21 -1.26 -2.01
C LEU A 204 -15.53 -1.06 -1.28
N LEU A 205 -15.45 -0.93 0.04
CA LEU A 205 -16.58 -0.58 0.90
C LEU A 205 -16.41 0.82 1.45
N PHE A 206 -17.51 1.57 1.60
CA PHE A 206 -17.45 2.88 2.25
C PHE A 206 -16.93 2.74 3.68
N ALA A 207 -15.96 3.58 4.02
CA ALA A 207 -15.40 3.69 5.37
C ALA A 207 -16.01 4.88 6.14
N GLU A 208 -15.70 4.99 7.43
CA GLU A 208 -16.21 6.05 8.32
C GLU A 208 -15.82 7.45 7.85
N GLY A 209 -14.72 7.60 7.11
CA GLY A 209 -14.38 8.88 6.49
C GLY A 209 -15.42 9.37 5.49
N PHE A 210 -16.01 8.49 4.70
CA PHE A 210 -17.15 8.86 3.85
C PHE A 210 -18.40 9.13 4.64
N ALA A 211 -18.73 8.29 5.61
CA ALA A 211 -19.89 8.50 6.47
C ALA A 211 -19.83 9.85 7.21
N SER A 212 -18.63 10.36 7.48
CA SER A 212 -18.46 11.71 8.05
C SER A 212 -18.82 12.84 7.08
N LEU A 213 -18.68 12.62 5.76
CA LEU A 213 -19.09 13.57 4.72
C LEU A 213 -20.61 13.54 4.50
N THR A 214 -21.24 12.36 4.64
CA THR A 214 -22.69 12.18 4.46
C THR A 214 -23.48 12.47 5.74
N ASN A 215 -22.80 12.42 6.90
CA ASN A 215 -23.41 12.39 8.22
C ASN A 215 -24.42 11.23 8.38
N ASP A 216 -24.21 10.14 7.63
CA ASP A 216 -25.01 8.93 7.70
C ASP A 216 -24.11 7.70 7.96
N PRO A 217 -24.15 7.13 9.17
CA PRO A 217 -23.34 5.96 9.50
C PRO A 217 -23.80 4.69 8.80
N SER A 218 -24.99 4.67 8.18
CA SER A 218 -25.49 3.49 7.46
C SER A 218 -24.81 3.24 6.12
N ASP A 219 -24.05 4.23 5.62
CA ASP A 219 -23.25 4.08 4.41
C ASP A 219 -22.05 3.15 4.61
N VAL A 220 -21.54 3.04 5.85
CA VAL A 220 -20.34 2.25 6.15
C VAL A 220 -20.55 0.78 5.81
N GLY A 221 -19.60 0.20 5.08
CA GLY A 221 -19.65 -1.21 4.65
C GLY A 221 -20.43 -1.46 3.36
N VAL A 222 -21.09 -0.45 2.78
CA VAL A 222 -21.74 -0.59 1.47
C VAL A 222 -20.66 -0.65 0.38
N GLN A 223 -20.75 -1.68 -0.46
CA GLN A 223 -19.84 -1.85 -1.60
C GLN A 223 -20.12 -0.84 -2.69
N PHE A 224 -19.09 -0.19 -3.20
CA PHE A 224 -19.20 0.78 -4.29
C PHE A 224 -18.21 0.55 -5.44
N GLY A 225 -17.35 -0.46 -5.34
CA GLY A 225 -16.36 -0.73 -6.38
C GLY A 225 -15.46 -1.93 -6.08
N THR A 226 -14.42 -2.04 -6.89
CA THR A 226 -13.35 -3.04 -6.76
C THR A 226 -11.98 -2.38 -6.86
N PHE A 227 -10.98 -3.09 -6.36
CA PHE A 227 -9.60 -2.64 -6.25
C PHE A 227 -8.63 -3.75 -6.63
N GLU A 228 -7.59 -3.41 -7.38
CA GLU A 228 -6.46 -4.29 -7.65
C GLU A 228 -5.14 -3.51 -7.47
N LEU A 229 -4.26 -4.02 -6.61
CA LEU A 229 -2.94 -3.47 -6.33
C LEU A 229 -1.89 -4.46 -6.80
N ASN A 230 -1.04 -4.02 -7.72
CA ASN A 230 0.10 -4.76 -8.21
C ASN A 230 1.37 -4.05 -7.80
N LEU A 231 2.11 -4.63 -6.86
CA LEU A 231 3.36 -4.12 -6.33
C LEU A 231 4.53 -4.84 -6.96
N THR A 232 5.57 -4.09 -7.31
CA THR A 232 6.88 -4.65 -7.64
C THR A 232 7.76 -4.61 -6.40
N THR A 233 8.33 -5.75 -6.02
CA THR A 233 9.15 -5.89 -4.83
C THR A 233 10.55 -6.36 -5.19
N VAL A 234 11.53 -5.99 -4.37
CA VAL A 234 12.89 -6.52 -4.48
C VAL A 234 13.26 -7.23 -3.18
N PRO A 235 13.73 -8.48 -3.25
CA PRO A 235 14.19 -9.20 -2.07
C PRO A 235 15.25 -8.39 -1.33
N GLU A 236 15.15 -8.35 0.00
CA GLU A 236 16.22 -7.77 0.80
C GLU A 236 17.54 -8.50 0.53
N PRO A 237 18.67 -7.78 0.49
CA PRO A 237 19.97 -8.41 0.44
C PRO A 237 20.13 -9.26 1.70
N THR A 238 19.97 -10.58 1.58
CA THR A 238 19.95 -11.51 2.71
C THR A 238 21.10 -11.20 3.68
N SER A 239 20.75 -10.68 4.87
CA SER A 239 21.73 -10.36 5.92
C SER A 239 22.60 -11.56 6.28
N LEU A 240 22.08 -12.79 6.06
CA LEU A 240 22.81 -14.06 6.14
C LEU A 240 24.00 -14.15 5.18
N ALA A 241 23.91 -13.62 3.96
CA ALA A 241 25.04 -13.58 3.04
C ALA A 241 26.15 -12.68 3.60
N ILE A 242 25.80 -11.50 4.12
CA ILE A 242 26.76 -10.56 4.72
C ILE A 242 27.42 -11.18 5.96
N VAL A 243 26.64 -11.80 6.84
CA VAL A 243 27.17 -12.50 8.03
C VAL A 243 28.03 -13.71 7.62
N GLY A 244 27.62 -14.46 6.60
CA GLY A 244 28.36 -15.60 6.05
C GLY A 244 29.73 -15.18 5.50
N PHE A 245 29.76 -14.16 4.63
CA PHE A 245 31.01 -13.60 4.12
C PHE A 245 31.86 -12.98 5.22
N GLY A 246 31.25 -12.29 6.20
CA GLY A 246 31.93 -11.77 7.38
C GLY A 246 32.58 -12.86 8.22
N CYS A 247 31.90 -13.98 8.43
CA CYS A 247 32.44 -15.15 9.14
C CYS A 247 33.61 -15.79 8.39
N VAL A 248 33.51 -15.94 7.08
CA VAL A 248 34.60 -16.47 6.23
C VAL A 248 35.81 -15.54 6.23
N ALA A 249 35.59 -14.23 6.15
CA ALA A 249 36.64 -13.21 6.27
C ALA A 249 37.35 -13.27 7.63
N MET A 250 36.60 -13.39 8.73
CA MET A 250 37.20 -13.52 10.08
C MET A 250 37.99 -14.82 10.24
N LEU A 251 37.50 -15.95 9.73
CA LEU A 251 38.19 -17.24 9.81
C LEU A 251 39.48 -17.26 8.96
N SER A 252 39.46 -16.62 7.79
CA SER A 252 40.63 -16.49 6.92
C SER A 252 41.69 -15.55 7.51
N LEU A 253 41.29 -14.43 8.13
CA LEU A 253 42.18 -13.54 8.88
C LEU A 253 42.81 -14.24 10.10
N ARG A 254 42.03 -15.02 10.86
CA ARG A 254 42.53 -15.78 12.02
C ARG A 254 43.57 -16.83 11.62
N ARG A 255 43.37 -17.53 10.49
CA ARG A 255 44.36 -18.48 9.94
C ARG A 255 45.66 -17.78 9.54
N ARG A 256 45.58 -16.59 8.94
CA ARG A 256 46.77 -15.84 8.49
C ARG A 256 47.64 -15.35 9.65
N SER A 257 47.02 -14.97 10.78
CA SER A 257 47.76 -14.56 11.99
C SER A 257 48.60 -15.69 12.61
N ARG A 258 48.12 -16.93 12.53
CA ARG A 258 48.82 -18.11 13.09
C ARG A 258 49.93 -18.67 12.21
N SER A 259 50.03 -18.22 10.96
CA SER A 259 51.10 -18.64 10.04
C SER A 259 52.37 -17.77 10.17
N LYS A 260 52.31 -16.67 10.92
CA LYS A 260 53.43 -15.74 11.13
C LYS A 260 54.04 -15.84 12.54
N ALA A 261 53.63 -16.85 13.31
CA ALA A 261 54.21 -17.22 14.61
C ALA A 261 54.74 -18.64 14.51
#